data_AF-A0A537TDB3-F1
#
_entry.id   AF-A0A537TDB3-F1
#
_cell.length_a   1.000
_cell.length_b   1.000
_cell.length_c   1.000
_cell.angle_alpha   90.00
_cell.angle_beta   90.00
_cell.angle_gamma   90.00
#
_symmetry.space_group_name_H-M   'P 1'
#
loop_
_entity.id
_entity.type
_entity.pdbx_description
1 polymer ?
#
loop_
_entity_poly.entity_id
_entity_poly.type
_entity_poly.pdbx_seq_one_letter_code
_entity_poly.pdbx_strand_id
1 'polypeptide(L)'
;MAIESVALPKLPLDAIPEARFYIPATGPATRPRRTLKHGDTFIVVDSHGDIGASPGGTDGLFHCDTRFLSHLELLLNGMQPLLLGSNVRDDNTQLTVDLTNPDIYFDQRLILPKDTVHVVRTIFLWRDTAYQRIAVRNYGDHAIDLRLSILFDSDFADLFEVRGLHRTKHGQVGHAFKAGRSVLTYGGLDGKQRQTALNFDPQPTELSATSAAYAIHLPPKAAKALFLTIGCGSPAPPRPVPFLRGLRKAHRERLTSAQNASTVVSSNDIFNEVVCRSMADLYMLMTDTPEGRYPYAGIPWYSTTFGRDGLLTALQMLWLDPRVAQGVLRRLAAFQAKT
;
A
#
# COMPACT_ATOMS: atom_id res chain seq x y z
N MET A 1 -37.71 -4.00 35.80
CA MET A 1 -38.10 -2.67 35.31
C MET A 1 -37.59 -2.56 33.88
N ALA A 2 -38.43 -2.97 32.93
CA ALA A 2 -38.13 -2.98 31.51
C ALA A 2 -38.60 -1.65 30.91
N ILE A 3 -37.80 -1.03 30.05
CA ILE A 3 -38.17 0.20 29.36
C ILE A 3 -38.67 -0.19 27.97
N GLU A 4 -39.91 0.18 27.71
CA GLU A 4 -40.68 -0.09 26.50
C GLU A 4 -40.07 0.58 25.25
N SER A 5 -40.00 -0.18 24.17
CA SER A 5 -39.67 0.30 22.83
C SER A 5 -40.87 1.02 22.22
N VAL A 6 -40.74 2.32 21.98
CA VAL A 6 -41.73 3.11 21.23
C VAL A 6 -41.70 2.70 19.76
N ALA A 7 -42.83 2.20 19.26
CA ALA A 7 -43.00 1.75 17.89
C ALA A 7 -43.01 2.92 16.89
N LEU A 8 -42.14 2.85 15.87
CA LEU A 8 -42.15 3.75 14.72
C LEU A 8 -43.21 3.32 13.69
N PRO A 9 -43.87 4.27 12.99
CA PRO A 9 -44.98 3.98 12.10
C PRO A 9 -44.55 3.18 10.87
N LYS A 10 -45.31 2.12 10.57
CA LYS A 10 -45.16 1.28 9.37
C LYS A 10 -45.54 2.10 8.14
N LEU A 11 -44.57 2.45 7.32
CA LEU A 11 -44.81 2.99 5.97
C LEU A 11 -45.10 1.85 4.98
N PRO A 12 -45.99 2.06 3.99
CA PRO A 12 -46.39 1.03 3.04
C PRO A 12 -45.21 0.51 2.22
N LEU A 13 -45.13 -0.82 2.12
CA LEU A 13 -44.17 -1.57 1.31
C LEU A 13 -44.55 -1.49 -0.17
N ASP A 14 -44.05 -0.48 -0.88
CA ASP A 14 -44.03 -0.55 -2.34
C ASP A 14 -42.81 -1.35 -2.77
N ALA A 15 -43.07 -2.55 -3.30
CA ALA A 15 -42.06 -3.52 -3.72
C ALA A 15 -41.30 -3.01 -4.95
N ILE A 16 -39.98 -2.90 -4.84
CA ILE A 16 -39.09 -2.66 -5.99
C ILE A 16 -39.00 -3.98 -6.77
N PRO A 17 -39.33 -4.03 -8.07
CA PRO A 17 -39.30 -5.27 -8.85
C PRO A 17 -37.86 -5.78 -9.04
N GLU A 18 -37.55 -6.99 -8.57
CA GLU A 18 -36.30 -7.68 -8.88
C GLU A 18 -36.24 -8.06 -10.37
N ALA A 19 -35.16 -7.67 -11.06
CA ALA A 19 -34.96 -8.01 -12.45
C ALA A 19 -34.64 -9.52 -12.60
N ARG A 20 -35.36 -10.19 -13.49
CA ARG A 20 -35.38 -11.66 -13.74
C ARG A 20 -34.02 -12.34 -14.04
N PHE A 21 -32.92 -11.59 -14.16
CA PHE A 21 -31.60 -12.07 -14.56
C PHE A 21 -30.44 -11.42 -13.76
N TYR A 22 -30.63 -11.19 -12.47
CA TYR A 22 -29.57 -10.64 -11.61
C TYR A 22 -28.54 -11.73 -11.26
N ILE A 23 -27.29 -11.56 -11.73
CA ILE A 23 -26.15 -12.41 -11.38
C ILE A 23 -25.36 -11.71 -10.27
N PRO A 24 -25.27 -12.27 -9.06
CA PRO A 24 -24.44 -11.70 -7.99
C PRO A 24 -22.97 -11.76 -8.38
N ALA A 25 -22.28 -10.62 -8.35
CA ALA A 25 -20.87 -10.53 -8.68
C ALA A 25 -20.00 -10.85 -7.45
N THR A 26 -19.54 -12.10 -7.34
CA THR A 26 -18.42 -12.47 -6.46
C THR A 26 -17.13 -12.36 -7.28
N GLY A 27 -16.20 -11.49 -6.88
CA GLY A 27 -14.99 -11.15 -7.65
C GLY A 27 -14.06 -12.32 -8.01
N PRO A 28 -13.03 -12.08 -8.85
CA PRO A 28 -12.16 -13.12 -9.40
C PRO A 28 -11.31 -13.84 -8.33
N ALA A 29 -11.05 -15.14 -8.55
CA ALA A 29 -10.37 -16.04 -7.61
C ALA A 29 -8.86 -15.76 -7.38
N THR A 30 -8.17 -15.06 -8.30
CA THR A 30 -6.77 -14.68 -8.14
C THR A 30 -6.58 -13.19 -8.38
N ARG A 31 -6.00 -12.49 -7.40
CA ARG A 31 -5.68 -11.07 -7.51
C ARG A 31 -4.22 -10.86 -7.92
N PRO A 32 -3.94 -10.18 -9.04
CA PRO A 32 -2.57 -9.90 -9.42
C PRO A 32 -1.92 -8.95 -8.42
N ARG A 33 -0.64 -9.16 -8.13
CA ARG A 33 0.11 -8.33 -7.16
C ARG A 33 0.68 -7.09 -7.84
N ARG A 34 0.84 -6.03 -7.06
CA ARG A 34 1.46 -4.74 -7.41
C ARG A 34 2.55 -4.44 -6.39
N THR A 35 3.67 -3.93 -6.87
CA THR A 35 4.82 -3.65 -6.02
C THR A 35 5.29 -2.22 -6.21
N LEU A 36 5.61 -1.54 -5.10
CA LEU A 36 6.33 -0.27 -5.10
C LEU A 36 7.57 -0.41 -4.21
N LYS A 37 8.64 0.34 -4.52
CA LYS A 37 9.86 0.41 -3.70
C LYS A 37 10.36 1.84 -3.59
N HIS A 38 10.88 2.17 -2.42
CA HIS A 38 11.65 3.38 -2.17
C HIS A 38 12.74 3.09 -1.13
N GLY A 39 14.01 3.20 -1.53
CA GLY A 39 15.14 2.86 -0.65
C GLY A 39 15.07 1.42 -0.17
N ASP A 40 15.20 1.20 1.14
CA ASP A 40 15.12 -0.11 1.80
C ASP A 40 13.69 -0.59 2.09
N THR A 41 12.68 0.17 1.64
CA THR A 41 11.26 -0.12 1.88
C THR A 41 10.57 -0.50 0.59
N PHE A 42 9.83 -1.60 0.61
CA PHE A 42 8.96 -2.00 -0.49
C PHE A 42 7.61 -2.51 0.02
N ILE A 43 6.59 -2.43 -0.81
CA ILE A 43 5.24 -2.89 -0.48
C ILE A 43 4.76 -3.82 -1.60
N VAL A 44 4.18 -4.96 -1.22
CA VAL A 44 3.48 -5.88 -2.11
C VAL A 44 2.01 -5.88 -1.70
N VAL A 45 1.15 -5.43 -2.61
CA VAL A 45 -0.31 -5.39 -2.43
C VAL A 45 -1.00 -6.16 -3.55
N ASP A 46 -2.23 -6.59 -3.32
CA ASP A 46 -3.06 -7.18 -4.36
C ASP A 46 -3.66 -6.11 -5.31
N SER A 47 -4.46 -6.54 -6.29
CA SER A 47 -5.07 -5.62 -7.26
C SER A 47 -6.05 -4.62 -6.65
N HIS A 48 -6.60 -4.90 -5.45
CA HIS A 48 -7.49 -4.00 -4.72
C HIS A 48 -6.70 -3.00 -3.87
N GLY A 49 -5.37 -3.15 -3.79
CA GLY A 49 -4.49 -2.38 -2.93
C GLY A 49 -4.48 -2.90 -1.49
N ASP A 50 -4.95 -4.12 -1.25
CA ASP A 50 -4.96 -4.77 0.06
C ASP A 50 -3.69 -5.59 0.28
N ILE A 51 -3.37 -5.86 1.54
CA ILE A 51 -2.29 -6.74 1.98
C ILE A 51 -2.94 -7.90 2.73
N GLY A 52 -2.68 -9.14 2.30
CA GLY A 52 -3.10 -10.32 3.05
C GLY A 52 -4.63 -10.54 3.12
N ALA A 53 -5.39 -9.87 2.25
CA ALA A 53 -6.86 -10.00 2.15
C ALA A 53 -7.29 -11.12 1.18
N SER A 54 -6.39 -11.59 0.32
CA SER A 54 -6.64 -12.70 -0.60
C SER A 54 -5.64 -13.84 -0.39
N PRO A 55 -6.06 -15.11 -0.56
CA PRO A 55 -5.15 -16.24 -0.49
C PRO A 55 -3.99 -16.14 -1.49
N GLY A 56 -2.86 -16.74 -1.14
CA GLY A 56 -1.74 -16.96 -2.07
C GLY A 56 -0.71 -15.83 -2.15
N GLY A 57 -0.49 -15.06 -1.08
CA GLY A 57 0.39 -13.90 -1.12
C GLY A 57 1.50 -13.92 -0.08
N THR A 58 2.65 -13.42 -0.49
CA THR A 58 3.73 -12.92 0.37
C THR A 58 3.61 -11.41 0.50
N ASP A 59 2.35 -10.96 0.60
CA ASP A 59 1.99 -9.55 0.62
C ASP A 59 2.55 -8.94 1.91
N GLY A 60 2.83 -7.65 1.86
CA GLY A 60 3.31 -6.94 3.04
C GLY A 60 3.95 -5.61 2.74
N LEU A 61 4.08 -4.80 3.79
CA LEU A 61 5.00 -3.68 3.82
C LEU A 61 6.29 -4.16 4.46
N PHE A 62 7.38 -4.14 3.69
CA PHE A 62 8.68 -4.61 4.11
C PHE A 62 9.65 -3.45 4.25
N HIS A 63 10.49 -3.51 5.28
CA HIS A 63 11.58 -2.58 5.50
C HIS A 63 12.78 -3.35 6.06
N CYS A 64 13.96 -3.20 5.44
CA CYS A 64 15.17 -3.94 5.85
C CYS A 64 14.91 -5.45 6.06
N ASP A 65 14.36 -6.12 5.04
CA ASP A 65 14.06 -7.57 5.01
C ASP A 65 13.06 -8.08 6.09
N THR A 66 12.36 -7.19 6.79
CA THR A 66 11.32 -7.55 7.78
C THR A 66 9.96 -7.06 7.30
N ARG A 67 8.90 -7.86 7.45
CA ARG A 67 7.51 -7.49 7.16
C ARG A 67 6.91 -6.69 8.31
N PHE A 68 6.90 -5.36 8.17
CA PHE A 68 6.33 -4.44 9.17
C PHE A 68 4.80 -4.39 9.16
N LEU A 69 4.15 -4.82 8.08
CA LEU A 69 2.70 -4.96 8.00
C LEU A 69 2.34 -6.20 7.20
N SER A 70 1.59 -7.12 7.80
CA SER A 70 1.18 -8.40 7.21
C SER A 70 -0.27 -8.39 6.72
N HIS A 71 -1.07 -7.45 7.19
CA HIS A 71 -2.46 -7.29 6.77
C HIS A 71 -2.85 -5.82 6.66
N LEU A 72 -3.57 -5.47 5.61
CA LEU A 72 -4.19 -4.15 5.38
C LEU A 72 -5.37 -4.34 4.42
N GLU A 73 -6.58 -4.33 4.94
CA GLU A 73 -7.78 -4.61 4.14
C GLU A 73 -8.80 -3.48 4.26
N LEU A 74 -9.36 -3.07 3.13
CA LEU A 74 -10.43 -2.06 3.06
C LEU A 74 -11.80 -2.71 2.85
N LEU A 75 -12.75 -2.40 3.73
CA LEU A 75 -14.13 -2.89 3.68
C LEU A 75 -15.15 -1.74 3.69
N LEU A 76 -16.25 -1.93 2.97
CA LEU A 76 -17.42 -1.05 2.89
C LEU A 76 -18.64 -1.80 3.48
N ASN A 77 -19.14 -1.34 4.62
CA ASN A 77 -20.19 -2.02 5.40
C ASN A 77 -19.88 -3.52 5.66
N GLY A 78 -18.61 -3.83 5.95
CA GLY A 78 -18.14 -5.20 6.17
C GLY A 78 -17.96 -6.03 4.90
N MET A 79 -18.28 -5.47 3.73
CA MET A 79 -18.14 -6.14 2.44
C MET A 79 -16.93 -5.62 1.69
N GLN A 80 -16.34 -6.49 0.88
CA GLN A 80 -15.22 -6.13 0.04
C GLN A 80 -15.66 -5.32 -1.19
N PRO A 81 -14.98 -4.23 -1.54
CA PRO A 81 -15.24 -3.50 -2.77
C PRO A 81 -14.97 -4.35 -4.02
N LEU A 82 -15.69 -4.05 -5.10
CA LEU A 82 -15.46 -4.58 -6.44
C LEU A 82 -14.37 -3.77 -7.16
N LEU A 83 -13.50 -4.43 -7.93
CA LEU A 83 -12.42 -3.80 -8.67
C LEU A 83 -12.91 -3.21 -10.00
N LEU A 84 -12.63 -1.92 -10.23
CA LEU A 84 -12.80 -1.26 -11.52
C LEU A 84 -11.48 -1.15 -12.29
N GLY A 85 -10.37 -0.88 -11.58
CA GLY A 85 -9.06 -0.71 -12.20
C GLY A 85 -7.93 -0.64 -11.18
N SER A 86 -6.72 -1.06 -11.59
CA SER A 86 -5.52 -1.05 -10.74
C SER A 86 -4.29 -0.78 -11.58
N ASN A 87 -3.75 0.43 -11.46
CA ASN A 87 -2.70 0.95 -12.33
C ASN A 87 -1.51 1.48 -11.49
N VAL A 88 -0.33 0.93 -11.75
CA VAL A 88 0.94 1.49 -11.28
C VAL A 88 1.41 2.48 -12.34
N ARG A 89 1.58 3.73 -11.94
CA ARG A 89 2.06 4.80 -12.83
C ARG A 89 3.32 4.35 -13.57
N ASP A 90 3.48 4.79 -14.81
CA ASP A 90 4.59 4.34 -15.69
C ASP A 90 5.98 4.55 -15.09
N ASP A 91 6.12 5.51 -14.17
CA ASP A 91 7.34 5.83 -13.48
C ASP A 91 7.57 5.02 -12.18
N ASN A 92 6.68 4.05 -11.88
CA ASN A 92 6.67 3.18 -10.69
C ASN A 92 6.59 3.91 -9.34
N THR A 93 6.18 5.17 -9.31
CA THR A 93 6.16 5.95 -8.05
C THR A 93 4.88 5.82 -7.26
N GLN A 94 3.78 5.43 -7.92
CA GLN A 94 2.45 5.50 -7.35
C GLN A 94 1.56 4.40 -7.92
N LEU A 95 0.75 3.80 -7.05
CA LEU A 95 -0.35 2.91 -7.41
C LEU A 95 -1.67 3.66 -7.22
N THR A 96 -2.55 3.59 -8.22
CA THR A 96 -3.95 4.02 -8.12
C THR A 96 -4.85 2.81 -8.30
N VAL A 97 -5.83 2.65 -7.42
CA VAL A 97 -6.84 1.60 -7.49
C VAL A 97 -8.23 2.23 -7.45
N ASP A 98 -9.03 1.90 -8.45
CA ASP A 98 -10.43 2.29 -8.57
C ASP A 98 -11.32 1.11 -8.17
N LEU A 99 -12.18 1.35 -7.20
CA LEU A 99 -13.06 0.36 -6.58
C LEU A 99 -14.50 0.89 -6.53
N THR A 100 -15.46 -0.01 -6.39
CA THR A 100 -16.87 0.33 -6.19
C THR A 100 -17.53 -0.58 -5.17
N ASN A 101 -18.65 -0.18 -4.58
CA ASN A 101 -19.38 -1.05 -3.66
C ASN A 101 -20.11 -2.19 -4.39
N PRO A 102 -20.19 -3.39 -3.80
CA PRO A 102 -21.16 -4.41 -4.24
C PRO A 102 -22.57 -4.02 -3.80
N ASP A 103 -23.57 -4.81 -4.22
CA ASP A 103 -24.92 -4.71 -3.65
C ASP A 103 -24.87 -5.06 -2.15
N ILE A 104 -25.38 -4.15 -1.31
CA ILE A 104 -25.38 -4.31 0.15
C ILE A 104 -26.83 -4.46 0.62
N TYR A 105 -27.06 -5.52 1.37
CA TYR A 105 -28.38 -5.88 1.90
C TYR A 105 -28.42 -5.75 3.42
N PHE A 106 -29.58 -5.35 3.94
CA PHE A 106 -29.91 -5.42 5.36
C PHE A 106 -31.30 -6.03 5.49
N ASP A 107 -31.46 -7.07 6.31
CA ASP A 107 -32.72 -7.83 6.46
C ASP A 107 -33.36 -8.21 5.11
N GLN A 108 -32.56 -8.75 4.19
CA GLN A 108 -32.93 -9.14 2.81
C GLN A 108 -33.39 -7.98 1.90
N ARG A 109 -33.23 -6.72 2.33
CA ARG A 109 -33.55 -5.55 1.50
C ARG A 109 -32.27 -4.91 0.99
N LEU A 110 -32.25 -4.56 -0.29
CA LEU A 110 -31.15 -3.81 -0.89
C LEU A 110 -31.11 -2.40 -0.30
N ILE A 111 -30.07 -2.08 0.46
CA ILE A 111 -29.87 -0.77 1.08
C ILE A 111 -28.91 0.11 0.28
N LEU A 112 -27.98 -0.51 -0.45
CA LEU A 112 -27.05 0.20 -1.30
C LEU A 112 -26.86 -0.59 -2.60
N PRO A 113 -27.38 -0.10 -3.73
CA PRO A 113 -27.14 -0.70 -5.03
C PRO A 113 -25.65 -0.68 -5.36
N LYS A 114 -25.17 -1.70 -6.06
CA LYS A 114 -23.81 -1.71 -6.63
C LYS A 114 -23.57 -0.47 -7.49
N ASP A 115 -22.30 -0.13 -7.69
CA ASP A 115 -21.89 0.98 -8.58
C ASP A 115 -22.33 2.37 -8.10
N THR A 116 -22.79 2.50 -6.85
CA THR A 116 -23.27 3.76 -6.28
C THR A 116 -22.14 4.56 -5.62
N VAL A 117 -21.16 3.89 -5.03
CA VAL A 117 -20.04 4.48 -4.28
C VAL A 117 -18.75 4.13 -4.98
N HIS A 118 -18.04 5.14 -5.47
CA HIS A 118 -16.71 4.99 -6.04
C HIS A 118 -15.66 5.25 -4.97
N VAL A 119 -14.65 4.38 -4.91
CA VAL A 119 -13.52 4.52 -4.00
C VAL A 119 -12.23 4.52 -4.80
N VAL A 120 -11.43 5.58 -4.64
CA VAL A 120 -10.09 5.70 -5.23
C VAL A 120 -9.05 5.58 -4.14
N ARG A 121 -8.19 4.57 -4.23
CA ARG A 121 -6.99 4.43 -3.39
C ARG A 121 -5.79 4.96 -4.17
N THR A 122 -4.99 5.80 -3.55
CA THR A 122 -3.71 6.26 -4.09
C THR A 122 -2.60 5.94 -3.11
N ILE A 123 -1.65 5.08 -3.50
CA ILE A 123 -0.57 4.57 -2.64
C ILE A 123 0.79 4.97 -3.22
N PHE A 124 1.69 5.47 -2.39
CA PHE A 124 3.10 5.66 -2.74
C PHE A 124 4.02 5.39 -1.53
N LEU A 125 5.30 5.11 -1.80
CA LEU A 125 6.32 4.97 -0.76
C LEU A 125 7.28 6.15 -0.79
N TRP A 126 7.63 6.67 0.38
CA TRP A 126 8.67 7.69 0.50
C TRP A 126 9.25 7.70 1.91
N ARG A 127 10.58 7.56 2.00
CA ARG A 127 11.36 7.59 3.27
C ARG A 127 10.72 6.72 4.36
N ASP A 128 10.77 5.42 4.16
CA ASP A 128 10.34 4.39 5.12
C ASP A 128 8.87 4.43 5.52
N THR A 129 8.07 5.15 4.74
CA THR A 129 6.65 5.35 5.01
C THR A 129 5.83 5.04 3.76
N ALA A 130 4.81 4.20 3.91
CA ALA A 130 3.75 4.06 2.93
C ALA A 130 2.68 5.12 3.18
N TYR A 131 2.33 5.85 2.12
CA TYR A 131 1.28 6.86 2.13
C TYR A 131 0.12 6.36 1.32
N GLN A 132 -1.09 6.48 1.88
CA GLN A 132 -2.32 6.11 1.21
C GLN A 132 -3.35 7.24 1.35
N ARG A 133 -4.01 7.57 0.25
CA ARG A 133 -5.24 8.37 0.22
C ARG A 133 -6.38 7.49 -0.21
N ILE A 134 -7.50 7.56 0.49
CA ILE A 134 -8.75 6.85 0.18
C ILE A 134 -9.82 7.92 -0.05
N ALA A 135 -10.18 8.16 -1.31
CA ALA A 135 -11.25 9.07 -1.67
C ALA A 135 -12.52 8.28 -1.94
N VAL A 136 -13.60 8.59 -1.21
CA VAL A 136 -14.90 7.94 -1.33
C VAL A 136 -15.89 8.96 -1.90
N ARG A 137 -16.61 8.59 -2.96
CA ARG A 137 -17.58 9.45 -3.62
C ARG A 137 -18.91 8.74 -3.81
N ASN A 138 -19.99 9.43 -3.43
CA ASN A 138 -21.35 9.00 -3.72
C ASN A 138 -21.75 9.46 -5.12
N TYR A 139 -22.02 8.54 -6.04
CA TYR A 139 -22.55 8.79 -7.38
C TYR A 139 -24.06 8.57 -7.48
N GLY A 140 -24.71 8.08 -6.43
CA GLY A 140 -26.16 7.98 -6.35
C GLY A 140 -26.87 9.33 -6.21
N ASP A 141 -28.20 9.25 -6.17
CA ASP A 141 -29.09 10.41 -6.09
C ASP A 141 -29.66 10.64 -4.68
N HIS A 142 -29.31 9.76 -3.73
CA HIS A 142 -29.70 9.85 -2.32
C HIS A 142 -28.47 9.92 -1.42
N ALA A 143 -28.64 10.45 -0.21
CA ALA A 143 -27.60 10.42 0.80
C ALA A 143 -27.35 8.98 1.29
N ILE A 144 -26.11 8.65 1.61
CA ILE A 144 -25.70 7.31 2.01
C ILE A 144 -24.92 7.39 3.32
N ASP A 145 -25.27 6.51 4.25
CA ASP A 145 -24.47 6.23 5.44
C ASP A 145 -23.63 4.98 5.20
N LEU A 146 -22.31 5.14 5.34
CA LEU A 146 -21.32 4.12 5.03
C LEU A 146 -20.39 3.92 6.23
N ARG A 147 -20.17 2.66 6.60
CA ARG A 147 -19.09 2.24 7.51
C ARG A 147 -17.90 1.78 6.68
N LEU A 148 -16.88 2.63 6.57
CA LEU A 148 -15.60 2.26 5.97
C LEU A 148 -14.69 1.70 7.06
N SER A 149 -14.23 0.47 6.91
CA SER A 149 -13.32 -0.19 7.87
C SER A 149 -11.98 -0.52 7.22
N ILE A 150 -10.91 -0.28 7.97
CA ILE A 150 -9.54 -0.65 7.61
C ILE A 150 -9.06 -1.65 8.66
N LEU A 151 -8.88 -2.90 8.25
CA LEU A 151 -8.28 -3.94 9.09
C LEU A 151 -6.78 -3.94 8.87
N PHE A 152 -6.00 -4.14 9.92
CA PHE A 152 -4.55 -4.17 9.80
C PHE A 152 -3.90 -5.06 10.86
N ASP A 153 -2.77 -5.66 10.51
CA ASP A 153 -2.00 -6.49 11.42
C ASP A 153 -0.51 -6.54 11.01
N SER A 154 0.34 -7.00 11.93
CA SER A 154 1.76 -7.20 11.69
C SER A 154 2.28 -8.42 12.43
N ASP A 155 3.11 -9.20 11.74
CA ASP A 155 3.78 -10.37 12.30
C ASP A 155 5.30 -10.19 12.46
N PHE A 156 5.86 -9.11 11.91
CA PHE A 156 7.30 -8.85 11.88
C PHE A 156 8.12 -10.02 11.31
N ALA A 157 7.51 -10.81 10.43
CA ALA A 157 8.16 -11.96 9.81
C ALA A 157 9.32 -11.49 8.91
N ASP A 158 10.48 -12.12 9.04
CA ASP A 158 11.58 -11.83 8.12
C ASP A 158 11.33 -12.44 6.73
N LEU A 159 12.11 -12.01 5.73
CA LEU A 159 11.93 -12.46 4.36
C LEU A 159 12.06 -13.98 4.18
N PHE A 160 12.83 -14.67 5.03
CA PHE A 160 12.94 -16.12 4.97
C PHE A 160 11.69 -16.81 5.53
N GLU A 161 11.13 -16.27 6.61
CA GLU A 161 9.85 -16.75 7.16
C GLU A 161 8.71 -16.62 6.16
N VAL A 162 8.64 -15.46 5.50
CA VAL A 162 7.64 -15.22 4.44
C VAL A 162 7.82 -16.18 3.26
N ARG A 163 9.05 -16.67 3.03
CA ARG A 163 9.35 -17.69 2.00
C ARG A 163 9.09 -19.13 2.45
N GLY A 164 8.60 -19.33 3.67
CA GLY A 164 8.24 -20.65 4.21
C GLY A 164 9.27 -21.26 5.15
N LEU A 165 10.35 -20.55 5.51
CA LEU A 165 11.24 -21.00 6.58
C LEU A 165 10.49 -20.89 7.91
N HIS A 166 10.38 -21.98 8.65
CA HIS A 166 9.75 -21.93 9.97
C HIS A 166 10.78 -21.57 11.05
N ARG A 167 10.53 -20.52 11.84
CA ARG A 167 11.33 -20.24 13.04
C ARG A 167 10.75 -20.97 14.24
N THR A 168 11.63 -21.39 15.14
CA THR A 168 11.23 -22.07 16.39
C THR A 168 10.93 -21.10 17.53
N LYS A 169 11.38 -19.84 17.41
CA LYS A 169 11.19 -18.79 18.42
C LYS A 169 10.94 -17.46 17.72
N HIS A 170 10.04 -16.68 18.31
CA HIS A 170 9.73 -15.31 17.89
C HIS A 170 9.97 -14.34 19.05
N GLY A 171 10.14 -13.07 18.71
CA GLY A 171 10.18 -11.98 19.69
C GLY A 171 8.80 -11.67 20.30
N GLN A 172 8.72 -10.56 21.03
CA GLN A 172 7.49 -10.13 21.69
C GLN A 172 6.77 -9.08 20.86
N VAL A 173 5.51 -9.32 20.54
CA VAL A 173 4.64 -8.36 19.84
C VAL A 173 3.84 -7.54 20.85
N GLY A 174 3.65 -6.25 20.59
CA GLY A 174 2.83 -5.36 21.40
C GLY A 174 2.07 -4.36 20.55
N HIS A 175 0.89 -3.93 21.03
CA HIS A 175 0.01 -3.00 20.33
C HIS A 175 -0.35 -1.84 21.25
N ALA A 176 -0.33 -0.62 20.71
CA ALA A 176 -0.80 0.57 21.42
C ALA A 176 -1.52 1.50 20.44
N PHE A 177 -2.66 2.07 20.83
CA PHE A 177 -3.39 3.01 19.98
C PHE A 177 -3.92 4.19 20.80
N LYS A 178 -3.92 5.38 20.19
CA LYS A 178 -4.44 6.62 20.79
C LYS A 178 -4.70 7.65 19.70
N ALA A 179 -5.86 8.33 19.77
CA ALA A 179 -6.17 9.55 19.02
C ALA A 179 -5.78 9.50 17.52
N GLY A 180 -6.31 8.52 16.78
CA GLY A 180 -6.04 8.37 15.34
C GLY A 180 -4.66 7.81 14.99
N ARG A 181 -3.93 7.26 15.96
CA ARG A 181 -2.67 6.57 15.75
C ARG A 181 -2.69 5.18 16.37
N SER A 182 -2.27 4.18 15.61
CA SER A 182 -1.99 2.81 16.09
C SER A 182 -0.51 2.49 15.89
N VAL A 183 0.10 1.83 16.86
CA VAL A 183 1.51 1.45 16.88
C VAL A 183 1.61 -0.03 17.19
N LEU A 184 2.18 -0.76 16.24
CA LEU A 184 2.54 -2.17 16.36
C LEU A 184 4.04 -2.22 16.69
N THR A 185 4.41 -2.99 17.70
CA THR A 185 5.78 -3.06 18.23
C THR A 185 6.26 -4.49 18.26
N TYR A 186 7.56 -4.68 18.03
CA TYR A 186 8.20 -5.98 18.10
C TYR A 186 9.58 -5.89 18.74
N GLY A 187 9.74 -6.56 19.88
CA GLY A 187 11.03 -6.80 20.52
C GLY A 187 11.65 -8.08 19.97
N GLY A 188 12.58 -7.94 19.02
CA GLY A 188 13.25 -9.07 18.40
C GLY A 188 14.20 -9.80 19.35
N LEU A 189 14.50 -11.06 19.04
CA LEU A 189 15.49 -11.87 19.78
C LEU A 189 16.91 -11.31 19.69
N ASP A 190 17.15 -10.43 18.71
CA ASP A 190 18.38 -9.65 18.52
C ASP A 190 18.48 -8.43 19.45
N GLY A 191 17.51 -8.25 20.36
CA GLY A 191 17.41 -7.10 21.25
C GLY A 191 17.00 -5.81 20.55
N LYS A 192 16.69 -5.83 19.25
CA LYS A 192 16.25 -4.64 18.50
C LYS A 192 14.74 -4.48 18.59
N GLN A 193 14.33 -3.25 18.86
CA GLN A 193 12.93 -2.84 18.81
C GLN A 193 12.57 -2.42 17.39
N ARG A 194 11.44 -2.92 16.89
CA ARG A 194 10.87 -2.55 15.59
C ARG A 194 9.46 -2.00 15.82
N GLN A 195 9.08 -1.00 15.04
CA GLN A 195 7.79 -0.34 15.17
C GLN A 195 7.16 -0.03 13.82
N THR A 196 5.86 -0.28 13.72
CA THR A 196 4.98 0.15 12.62
C THR A 196 3.98 1.14 13.17
N ALA A 197 4.00 2.40 12.70
CA ALA A 197 3.03 3.41 13.12
C ALA A 197 2.05 3.73 11.99
N LEU A 198 0.78 3.41 12.23
CA LEU A 198 -0.36 3.79 11.39
C LEU A 198 -0.94 5.11 11.92
N ASN A 199 -0.91 6.17 11.12
CA ASN A 199 -1.53 7.45 11.45
C ASN A 199 -2.67 7.73 10.47
N PHE A 200 -3.85 7.97 11.03
CA PHE A 200 -5.11 8.15 10.35
C PHE A 200 -5.53 9.62 10.40
N ASP A 201 -5.81 10.22 9.25
CA ASP A 201 -6.23 11.60 9.12
C ASP A 201 -7.39 11.72 8.10
N PRO A 202 -8.59 12.17 8.50
CA PRO A 202 -8.99 12.52 9.85
C PRO A 202 -8.98 11.31 10.80
N GLN A 203 -9.08 11.57 12.11
CA GLN A 203 -9.21 10.53 13.12
C GLN A 203 -10.45 9.65 12.84
N PRO A 204 -10.32 8.31 12.91
CA PRO A 204 -11.44 7.39 12.75
C PRO A 204 -12.44 7.51 13.91
N THR A 205 -13.69 7.18 13.62
CA THR A 205 -14.78 7.12 14.61
C THR A 205 -14.49 6.06 15.67
N GLU A 206 -13.97 4.90 15.24
CA GLU A 206 -13.57 3.81 16.11
C GLU A 206 -12.12 3.41 15.76
N LEU A 207 -11.28 3.21 16.78
CA LEU A 207 -9.91 2.74 16.61
C LEU A 207 -9.62 1.65 17.65
N SER A 208 -9.02 0.56 17.20
CA SER A 208 -8.58 -0.56 18.03
C SER A 208 -7.13 -0.94 17.72
N ALA A 209 -6.66 -2.03 18.32
CA ALA A 209 -5.33 -2.56 18.07
C ALA A 209 -5.13 -3.10 16.63
N THR A 210 -6.21 -3.49 15.94
CA THR A 210 -6.17 -4.16 14.63
C THR A 210 -7.16 -3.61 13.61
N SER A 211 -7.91 -2.56 13.96
CA SER A 211 -8.90 -1.98 13.06
C SER A 211 -9.13 -0.48 13.29
N ALA A 212 -9.49 0.23 12.23
CA ALA A 212 -9.99 1.58 12.25
C ALA A 212 -11.28 1.66 11.44
N ALA A 213 -12.32 2.32 11.96
CA ALA A 213 -13.59 2.47 11.25
C ALA A 213 -14.07 3.93 11.23
N TYR A 214 -14.70 4.29 10.11
CA TYR A 214 -15.26 5.60 9.86
C TYR A 214 -16.76 5.46 9.59
N ALA A 215 -17.58 6.18 10.37
CA ALA A 215 -18.95 6.45 10.03
C ALA A 215 -18.99 7.68 9.09
N ILE A 216 -19.39 7.47 7.84
CA ILE A 216 -19.35 8.47 6.78
C ILE A 216 -20.77 8.69 6.27
N HIS A 217 -21.31 9.89 6.52
CA HIS A 217 -22.48 10.39 5.82
C HIS A 217 -22.06 11.11 4.54
N LEU A 218 -22.57 10.67 3.38
CA LEU A 218 -22.26 11.24 2.07
C LEU A 218 -23.55 11.66 1.35
N PRO A 219 -23.81 12.98 1.22
CA PRO A 219 -24.86 13.49 0.35
C PRO A 219 -24.67 13.07 -1.11
N PRO A 220 -25.72 13.18 -1.96
CA PRO A 220 -25.61 12.93 -3.39
C PRO A 220 -24.44 13.70 -4.03
N LYS A 221 -23.65 13.02 -4.87
CA LYS A 221 -22.50 13.57 -5.62
C LYS A 221 -21.34 14.09 -4.77
N ALA A 222 -21.42 14.03 -3.43
CA ALA A 222 -20.39 14.47 -2.51
C ALA A 222 -19.24 13.46 -2.42
N ALA A 223 -18.07 13.95 -2.01
CA ALA A 223 -16.88 13.14 -1.81
C ALA A 223 -16.18 13.46 -0.49
N LYS A 224 -15.53 12.47 0.10
CA LYS A 224 -14.71 12.59 1.31
C LYS A 224 -13.37 11.88 1.10
N ALA A 225 -12.29 12.51 1.55
CA ALA A 225 -10.95 11.92 1.50
C ALA A 225 -10.47 11.57 2.90
N LEU A 226 -9.87 10.39 3.02
CA LEU A 226 -9.16 9.89 4.19
C LEU A 226 -7.70 9.66 3.81
N PHE A 227 -6.81 9.77 4.77
CA PHE A 227 -5.37 9.60 4.62
C PHE A 227 -4.86 8.64 5.68
N LEU A 228 -4.01 7.71 5.24
CA LEU A 228 -3.31 6.75 6.09
C LEU A 228 -1.82 6.85 5.80
N THR A 229 -1.01 6.95 6.83
CA THR A 229 0.45 6.82 6.73
C THR A 229 0.91 5.66 7.59
N ILE A 230 1.78 4.82 7.04
CA ILE A 230 2.30 3.61 7.69
C ILE A 230 3.82 3.72 7.67
N GLY A 231 4.38 4.20 8.78
CA GLY A 231 5.83 4.34 8.93
C GLY A 231 6.45 3.09 9.53
N CYS A 232 7.56 2.65 8.98
CA CYS A 232 8.39 1.56 9.49
C CYS A 232 9.64 2.13 10.17
N GLY A 233 10.10 1.53 11.26
CA GLY A 233 11.38 1.94 11.84
C GLY A 233 11.89 1.05 12.97
N SER A 234 13.16 1.26 13.28
CA SER A 234 13.89 0.57 14.36
C SER A 234 14.85 1.59 15.00
N PRO A 235 14.57 2.15 16.20
CA PRO A 235 13.50 1.78 17.13
C PRO A 235 12.14 2.44 16.87
N ALA A 236 12.09 3.51 16.07
CA ALA A 236 10.87 4.28 15.84
C ALA A 236 10.76 4.70 14.37
N PRO A 237 9.54 4.77 13.82
CA PRO A 237 9.33 5.23 12.46
C PRO A 237 9.53 6.74 12.32
N PRO A 238 9.82 7.23 11.10
CA PRO A 238 9.93 8.66 10.84
C PRO A 238 8.59 9.37 11.11
N ARG A 239 8.65 10.67 11.41
CA ARG A 239 7.44 11.49 11.55
C ARG A 239 6.82 11.66 10.15
N PRO A 240 5.55 11.26 9.94
CA PRO A 240 4.92 11.42 8.64
C PRO A 240 4.73 12.90 8.32
N VAL A 241 4.74 13.23 7.03
CA VAL A 241 4.30 14.54 6.53
C VAL A 241 2.90 14.41 5.92
N PRO A 242 2.13 15.51 5.77
CA PRO A 242 0.84 15.45 5.09
C PRO A 242 0.95 14.85 3.68
N PHE A 243 -0.05 14.06 3.27
CA PHE A 243 -0.03 13.26 2.03
C PHE A 243 0.44 14.06 0.79
N LEU A 244 -0.20 15.20 0.50
CA LEU A 244 0.13 16.03 -0.66
C LEU A 244 1.56 16.60 -0.59
N ARG A 245 2.05 16.90 0.62
CA ARG A 245 3.42 17.37 0.83
C ARG A 245 4.41 16.24 0.60
N GLY A 246 4.11 15.04 1.10
CA GLY A 246 4.89 13.82 0.87
C GLY A 246 5.00 13.51 -0.62
N LEU A 247 3.87 13.49 -1.33
CA LEU A 247 3.82 13.20 -2.77
C LEU A 247 4.65 14.20 -3.59
N ARG A 248 4.51 15.50 -3.30
CA ARG A 248 5.32 16.55 -3.97
C ARG A 248 6.82 16.40 -3.70
N LYS A 249 7.20 16.04 -2.47
CA LYS A 249 8.61 15.83 -2.12
C LYS A 249 9.17 14.57 -2.77
N ALA A 250 8.43 13.46 -2.75
CA ALA A 250 8.79 12.21 -3.42
C ALA A 250 9.01 12.44 -4.93
N HIS A 251 8.10 13.18 -5.57
CA HIS A 251 8.24 13.52 -6.98
C HIS A 251 9.48 14.38 -7.27
N ARG A 252 9.73 15.42 -6.46
CA ARG A 252 10.95 16.25 -6.60
C ARG A 252 12.22 15.43 -6.39
N GLU A 253 12.27 14.58 -5.38
CA GLU A 253 13.42 13.72 -5.08
C GLU A 253 13.72 12.78 -6.24
N ARG A 254 12.68 12.19 -6.85
CA ARG A 254 12.83 11.40 -8.08
C ARG A 254 13.38 12.23 -9.24
N LEU A 255 12.83 13.42 -9.50
CA LEU A 255 13.32 14.27 -10.58
C LEU A 255 14.80 14.62 -10.37
N THR A 256 15.18 15.06 -9.18
CA THR A 256 16.58 15.34 -8.81
C THR A 256 17.48 14.10 -8.95
N SER A 257 16.97 12.93 -8.59
CA SER A 257 17.68 11.67 -8.74
C SER A 257 18.03 11.35 -10.20
N ALA A 258 17.13 11.66 -11.14
CA ALA A 258 17.28 11.42 -12.58
C ALA A 258 17.94 12.57 -13.36
N GLN A 259 18.11 13.76 -12.76
CA GLN A 259 18.54 14.99 -13.45
C GLN A 259 19.85 14.88 -14.25
N ASN A 260 20.79 14.05 -13.81
CA ASN A 260 22.11 13.93 -14.45
C ASN A 260 22.27 12.63 -15.25
N ALA A 261 21.16 11.96 -15.56
CA ALA A 261 21.18 10.81 -16.44
C ALA A 261 20.89 11.21 -17.89
N SER A 262 21.55 10.54 -18.83
CA SER A 262 21.30 10.72 -20.26
C SER A 262 19.92 10.18 -20.63
N THR A 263 19.23 10.89 -21.53
CA THR A 263 17.95 10.44 -22.11
C THR A 263 18.16 9.99 -23.55
N VAL A 264 17.50 8.90 -23.93
CA VAL A 264 17.49 8.38 -25.30
C VAL A 264 16.13 8.63 -25.91
N VAL A 265 16.09 9.14 -27.14
CA VAL A 265 14.87 9.30 -27.93
C VAL A 265 15.12 8.75 -29.33
N SER A 266 14.14 8.03 -29.84
CA SER A 266 14.11 7.43 -31.18
C SER A 266 12.88 7.93 -31.95
N SER A 267 12.89 7.78 -33.27
CA SER A 267 11.70 7.95 -34.11
C SER A 267 10.68 6.81 -33.98
N ASN A 268 11.01 5.75 -33.24
CA ASN A 268 10.12 4.63 -32.97
C ASN A 268 9.53 4.75 -31.56
N ASP A 269 8.21 4.97 -31.49
CA ASP A 269 7.51 5.17 -30.22
C ASP A 269 7.50 3.93 -29.33
N ILE A 270 7.39 2.72 -29.91
CA ILE A 270 7.44 1.46 -29.15
C ILE A 270 8.80 1.31 -28.47
N PHE A 271 9.89 1.67 -29.16
CA PHE A 271 11.22 1.66 -28.57
C PHE A 271 11.31 2.67 -27.40
N ASN A 272 10.76 3.87 -27.57
CA ASN A 272 10.74 4.89 -26.52
C ASN A 272 9.96 4.42 -25.28
N GLU A 273 8.81 3.76 -25.47
CA GLU A 273 8.02 3.19 -24.38
C GLU A 273 8.79 2.11 -23.62
N VAL A 274 9.42 1.17 -24.32
CA VAL A 274 10.21 0.09 -23.71
C VAL A 274 11.41 0.65 -22.93
N VAL A 275 12.13 1.63 -23.49
CA VAL A 275 13.27 2.27 -22.79
C VAL A 275 12.78 3.04 -21.56
N CYS A 276 11.72 3.83 -21.68
CA CYS A 276 11.13 4.56 -20.55
C CYS A 276 10.73 3.61 -19.42
N ARG A 277 10.05 2.50 -19.75
CA ARG A 277 9.65 1.48 -18.78
C ARG A 277 10.87 0.83 -18.11
N SER A 278 11.86 0.43 -18.90
CA SER A 278 13.09 -0.20 -18.40
C SER A 278 13.84 0.72 -17.43
N MET A 279 13.92 2.01 -17.75
CA MET A 279 14.52 3.00 -16.86
C MET A 279 13.70 3.20 -15.59
N ALA A 280 12.37 3.26 -15.67
CA ALA A 280 11.52 3.36 -14.50
C ALA A 280 11.65 2.15 -13.56
N ASP A 281 11.75 0.94 -14.12
CA ASP A 281 11.97 -0.30 -13.35
C ASP A 281 13.36 -0.29 -12.69
N LEU A 282 14.40 0.11 -13.42
CA LEU A 282 15.75 0.22 -12.89
C LEU A 282 15.85 1.25 -11.74
N TYR A 283 15.30 2.45 -11.94
CA TYR A 283 15.34 3.51 -10.94
C TYR A 283 14.52 3.18 -9.69
N MET A 284 13.46 2.38 -9.81
CA MET A 284 12.72 1.86 -8.65
C MET A 284 13.61 0.95 -7.78
N LEU A 285 14.50 0.18 -8.40
CA LEU A 285 15.43 -0.71 -7.69
C LEU A 285 16.63 0.01 -7.08
N MET A 286 16.91 1.25 -7.48
CA MET A 286 18.00 2.03 -6.92
C MET A 286 17.73 2.40 -5.45
N THR A 287 18.77 2.27 -4.63
CA THR A 287 18.80 2.71 -3.24
C THR A 287 20.01 3.62 -3.05
N ASP A 288 19.81 4.79 -2.45
CA ASP A 288 20.92 5.66 -2.06
C ASP A 288 21.49 5.15 -0.72
N THR A 289 22.68 4.57 -0.77
CA THR A 289 23.39 4.03 0.39
C THR A 289 24.45 5.04 0.89
N PRO A 290 25.05 4.87 2.09
CA PRO A 290 26.15 5.72 2.55
C PRO A 290 27.34 5.79 1.57
N GLU A 291 27.60 4.71 0.83
CA GLU A 291 28.70 4.62 -0.15
C GLU A 291 28.31 5.16 -1.53
N GLY A 292 27.03 5.44 -1.75
CA GLY A 292 26.48 5.96 -3.00
C GLY A 292 25.29 5.15 -3.51
N ARG A 293 24.82 5.50 -4.70
CA ARG A 293 23.67 4.85 -5.33
C ARG A 293 23.98 3.41 -5.73
N TYR A 294 23.12 2.48 -5.35
CA TYR A 294 23.29 1.05 -5.63
C TYR A 294 21.97 0.43 -6.14
N PRO A 295 21.98 -0.36 -7.23
CA PRO A 295 20.82 -1.11 -7.68
C PRO A 295 20.64 -2.37 -6.83
N TYR A 296 19.50 -2.50 -6.13
CA TYR A 296 19.16 -3.77 -5.48
C TYR A 296 18.73 -4.80 -6.52
N ALA A 297 19.02 -6.08 -6.25
CA ALA A 297 18.87 -7.14 -7.26
C ALA A 297 17.42 -7.45 -7.66
N GLY A 298 16.45 -7.16 -6.80
CA GLY A 298 15.04 -7.24 -7.18
C GLY A 298 14.09 -7.33 -5.99
N ILE A 299 12.82 -7.03 -6.22
CA ILE A 299 11.76 -7.15 -5.22
C ILE A 299 10.78 -8.27 -5.59
N PRO A 300 10.19 -8.95 -4.60
CA PRO A 300 10.39 -8.77 -3.16
C PRO A 300 11.58 -9.53 -2.57
N TRP A 301 12.18 -10.47 -3.31
CA TRP A 301 13.07 -11.49 -2.72
C TRP A 301 14.54 -11.15 -2.58
N TYR A 302 15.01 -10.14 -3.29
CA TYR A 302 16.43 -9.82 -3.38
C TYR A 302 16.65 -8.31 -3.22
N SER A 303 15.89 -7.68 -2.30
CA SER A 303 15.88 -6.24 -2.06
C SER A 303 17.08 -5.82 -1.21
N THR A 304 18.28 -6.18 -1.66
CA THR A 304 19.55 -5.92 -0.99
C THR A 304 20.70 -5.89 -2.01
N THR A 305 21.91 -5.66 -1.52
CA THR A 305 23.13 -5.58 -2.34
C THR A 305 23.60 -6.95 -2.79
N PHE A 306 23.63 -7.19 -4.11
CA PHE A 306 24.25 -8.37 -4.72
C PHE A 306 25.40 -7.94 -5.62
N GLY A 307 26.63 -8.38 -5.30
CA GLY A 307 27.83 -7.90 -5.96
C GLY A 307 27.86 -8.06 -7.48
N ARG A 308 27.58 -9.27 -7.97
CA ARG A 308 27.55 -9.54 -9.42
C ARG A 308 26.50 -8.69 -10.13
N ASP A 309 25.28 -8.70 -9.61
CA ASP A 309 24.14 -8.04 -10.23
C ASP A 309 24.38 -6.52 -10.25
N GLY A 310 24.88 -5.95 -9.15
CA GLY A 310 25.28 -4.55 -9.08
C GLY A 310 26.40 -4.18 -10.07
N LEU A 311 27.44 -5.00 -10.22
CA LEU A 311 28.53 -4.76 -11.17
C LEU A 311 28.06 -4.80 -12.63
N LEU A 312 27.25 -5.80 -12.99
CA LEU A 312 26.72 -5.93 -14.35
C LEU A 312 25.80 -4.76 -14.70
N THR A 313 24.89 -4.39 -13.79
CA THR A 313 24.03 -3.23 -13.96
C THR A 313 24.83 -1.93 -14.06
N ALA A 314 25.84 -1.74 -13.21
CA ALA A 314 26.73 -0.58 -13.27
C ALA A 314 27.47 -0.46 -14.61
N LEU A 315 27.97 -1.59 -15.14
CA LEU A 315 28.65 -1.62 -16.43
C LEU A 315 27.69 -1.24 -17.57
N GLN A 316 26.48 -1.81 -17.58
CA GLN A 316 25.45 -1.50 -18.58
C GLN A 316 24.98 -0.04 -18.51
N MET A 317 24.98 0.54 -17.31
CA MET A 317 24.54 1.92 -17.04
C MET A 317 25.63 2.97 -17.22
N LEU A 318 26.89 2.60 -17.47
CA LEU A 318 28.03 3.51 -17.42
C LEU A 318 27.88 4.73 -18.37
N TRP A 319 27.28 4.52 -19.55
CA TRP A 319 27.05 5.57 -20.55
C TRP A 319 25.78 6.41 -20.27
N LEU A 320 24.87 5.92 -19.42
CA LEU A 320 23.61 6.60 -19.07
C LEU A 320 23.72 7.36 -17.75
N ASP A 321 24.21 6.71 -16.70
CA ASP A 321 24.39 7.27 -15.37
C ASP A 321 25.63 6.66 -14.68
N PRO A 322 26.83 7.25 -14.87
CA PRO A 322 28.07 6.73 -14.30
C PRO A 322 28.12 6.81 -12.77
N ARG A 323 27.20 7.56 -12.13
CA ARG A 323 27.11 7.64 -10.66
C ARG A 323 26.71 6.30 -10.05
N VAL A 324 25.96 5.48 -10.80
CA VAL A 324 25.62 4.10 -10.40
C VAL A 324 26.90 3.27 -10.26
N ALA A 325 27.82 3.34 -11.22
CA ALA A 325 29.09 2.62 -11.14
C ALA A 325 29.95 3.09 -9.97
N GLN A 326 30.01 4.39 -9.70
CA GLN A 326 30.73 4.92 -8.54
C GLN A 326 30.16 4.39 -7.22
N GLY A 327 28.84 4.39 -7.05
CA GLY A 327 28.18 3.87 -5.84
C GLY A 327 28.37 2.36 -5.69
N VAL A 328 28.25 1.60 -6.77
CA VAL A 328 28.51 0.15 -6.77
C VAL A 328 29.94 -0.18 -6.34
N LEU A 329 30.95 0.45 -6.95
CA LEU A 329 32.35 0.19 -6.63
C LEU A 329 32.68 0.56 -5.17
N ARG A 330 32.19 1.71 -4.69
CA ARG A 330 32.40 2.13 -3.29
C ARG A 330 31.72 1.20 -2.30
N ARG A 331 30.47 0.80 -2.56
CA ARG A 331 29.73 -0.13 -1.71
C ARG A 331 30.43 -1.49 -1.63
N LEU A 332 30.84 -2.05 -2.77
CA LEU A 332 31.52 -3.36 -2.78
C LEU A 332 32.89 -3.31 -2.12
N ALA A 333 33.65 -2.22 -2.28
CA ALA A 333 34.90 -2.02 -1.56
C ALA A 333 34.69 -1.94 -0.03
N ALA A 334 33.63 -1.26 0.43
CA ALA A 334 33.32 -1.11 1.85
C ALA A 334 32.95 -2.44 2.53
N PHE A 335 32.28 -3.33 1.79
CA PHE A 335 31.85 -4.65 2.27
C PHE A 335 32.76 -5.80 1.81
N GLN A 336 33.91 -5.50 1.21
CA GLN A 336 34.87 -6.51 0.80
C GLN A 336 35.37 -7.26 2.03
N ALA A 337 35.26 -8.60 2.00
CA ALA A 337 35.75 -9.44 3.08
C ALA A 337 37.23 -9.13 3.33
N LYS A 338 37.56 -8.84 4.58
CA LYS A 338 38.95 -8.75 5.03
C LYS A 338 39.36 -10.16 5.45
N THR A 339 40.52 -10.61 4.95
CA THR A 339 41.11 -11.91 5.26
C THR A 339 41.23 -12.17 6.74
#